data_AF-A0AB34FE79-F1
#
_entry.id   AF-A0AB34FE79-F1
#
_cell.length_a   1.000
_cell.length_b   1.000
_cell.length_c   1.000
_cell.angle_alpha   90.00
_cell.angle_beta   90.00
_cell.angle_gamma   90.00
#
_symmetry.space_group_name_H-M   'P 1'
#
loop_
_entity.id
_entity.type
_entity.pdbx_description
1 polymer ?
#
loop_
_entity_poly.entity_id
_entity_poly.type
_entity_poly.pdbx_seq_one_letter_code
_entity_poly.pdbx_strand_id
1 'polypeptide(L)'
;MMSNVFSAAAVVRAASSLVSAQTSTLCNPLKKTCPADTAFGGTTTCDFTKGACSTFDLADGTNLKYDSQGAVFTITKDSDAPTIHTDKYIFFGKVEVVVQAAPGVGIVTSAVLLSDDLDEARLDAAAGFEIDRIDRFRALIDRLVSC
;
A
#
# COMPACT_ATOMS: atom_id res chain seq x y z
N MET A 1 8.52 -5.71 60.22
CA MET A 1 8.39 -4.66 59.19
C MET A 1 8.22 -5.39 57.86
N MET A 2 6.97 -5.55 57.42
CA MET A 2 6.57 -6.44 56.33
C MET A 2 6.80 -5.77 54.97
N SER A 3 7.38 -6.54 54.06
CA SER A 3 7.79 -6.16 52.71
C SER A 3 6.62 -5.64 51.86
N ASN A 4 6.87 -4.54 51.15
CA ASN A 4 5.90 -3.96 50.22
C ASN A 4 5.59 -4.91 49.06
N VAL A 5 4.30 -5.01 48.83
CA VAL A 5 3.57 -5.89 47.93
C VAL A 5 3.98 -5.66 46.47
N PHE A 6 4.51 -6.70 45.82
CA PHE A 6 4.52 -6.78 44.35
C PHE A 6 3.10 -7.10 43.89
N SER A 7 2.42 -6.15 43.26
CA SER A 7 1.35 -6.50 42.32
C SER A 7 0.87 -5.34 41.47
N ALA A 8 0.53 -5.76 40.25
CA ALA A 8 -0.41 -5.18 39.30
C ALA A 8 0.17 -4.34 38.15
N ALA A 9 -0.04 -4.93 36.97
CA ALA A 9 -0.48 -4.30 35.73
C ALA A 9 0.56 -4.18 34.61
N ALA A 10 0.55 -5.19 33.74
CA ALA A 10 0.73 -4.96 32.31
C ALA A 10 -0.24 -5.89 31.56
N VAL A 11 -1.52 -5.52 31.51
CA VAL A 11 -2.41 -6.04 30.47
C VAL A 11 -1.94 -5.40 29.17
N VAL A 12 -1.15 -6.11 28.38
CA VAL A 12 -0.86 -5.72 27.00
C VAL A 12 -2.18 -5.77 26.26
N ARG A 13 -2.80 -4.60 26.06
CA ARG A 13 -3.86 -4.44 25.07
C ARG A 13 -3.22 -4.68 23.71
N ALA A 14 -3.35 -5.89 23.18
CA ALA A 14 -3.35 -6.08 21.74
C ALA A 14 -4.62 -5.40 21.21
N ALA A 15 -4.58 -4.07 21.09
CA ALA A 15 -5.52 -3.37 20.25
C ALA A 15 -5.12 -3.71 18.82
N SER A 16 -5.67 -4.80 18.28
CA SER A 16 -5.76 -4.97 16.84
C SER A 16 -6.55 -3.75 16.37
N SER A 17 -5.85 -2.75 15.82
CA SER A 17 -6.50 -1.66 15.13
C SER A 17 -7.39 -2.30 14.08
N LEU A 18 -8.69 -2.03 14.16
CA LEU A 18 -9.59 -2.35 13.08
C LEU A 18 -9.09 -1.51 11.90
N VAL A 19 -8.32 -2.14 11.00
CA VAL A 19 -8.04 -1.56 9.68
C VAL A 19 -9.41 -1.44 9.01
N SER A 20 -9.99 -0.26 9.11
CA SER A 20 -11.13 0.10 8.31
C SER A 20 -10.66 0.05 6.86
N ALA A 21 -11.31 -0.78 6.03
CA ALA A 21 -11.05 -0.84 4.60
C ALA A 21 -11.06 0.59 4.01
N GLN A 22 -9.89 1.08 3.59
CA GLN A 22 -9.73 2.42 3.00
C GLN A 22 -9.76 2.38 1.48
N THR A 23 -10.01 1.22 0.89
CA THR A 23 -10.03 1.05 -0.55
C THR A 23 -11.40 1.41 -1.10
N SER A 24 -11.41 2.26 -2.12
CA SER A 24 -12.62 2.64 -2.84
C SER A 24 -12.40 2.45 -4.33
N THR A 25 -13.49 2.19 -5.04
CA THR A 25 -13.48 1.97 -6.48
C THR A 25 -14.48 2.93 -7.13
N LEU A 26 -14.16 3.44 -8.31
CA LEU A 26 -15.07 4.25 -9.11
C LEU A 26 -16.22 3.38 -9.64
N CYS A 27 -15.94 2.12 -9.95
CA CYS A 27 -16.91 1.18 -10.46
C CYS A 27 -16.74 -0.21 -9.84
N ASN A 28 -17.67 -0.61 -8.98
CA ASN A 28 -17.68 -1.96 -8.42
C ASN A 28 -18.51 -2.92 -9.31
N PRO A 29 -17.88 -3.92 -9.95
CA PRO A 29 -18.57 -4.83 -10.87
C PRO A 29 -19.54 -5.79 -10.18
N LEU A 30 -19.46 -5.97 -8.85
CA LEU A 30 -20.44 -6.73 -8.07
C LEU A 30 -21.77 -5.97 -7.91
N LYS A 31 -21.77 -4.65 -8.13
CA LYS A 31 -22.95 -3.78 -7.92
C LYS A 31 -23.54 -3.23 -9.21
N LYS A 32 -22.74 -3.12 -10.28
CA LYS A 32 -23.14 -2.51 -11.56
C LYS A 32 -22.24 -2.98 -12.69
N THR A 33 -22.68 -2.79 -13.93
CA THR A 33 -21.83 -3.01 -15.10
C THR A 33 -20.75 -1.92 -15.19
N CYS A 34 -19.50 -2.34 -15.30
CA CYS A 34 -18.33 -1.47 -15.41
C CYS A 34 -17.68 -1.58 -16.81
N PRO A 35 -16.99 -0.53 -17.28
CA PRO A 35 -16.13 -0.63 -18.46
C PRO A 35 -15.06 -1.71 -18.27
N ALA A 36 -14.55 -2.27 -19.35
CA ALA A 36 -13.46 -3.23 -19.28
C ALA A 36 -12.13 -2.51 -18.99
N ASP A 37 -11.39 -3.03 -18.01
CA ASP A 37 -10.07 -2.51 -17.66
C ASP A 37 -9.02 -2.79 -18.72
N THR A 38 -8.07 -1.86 -18.87
CA THR A 38 -6.93 -2.07 -19.77
C THR A 38 -5.92 -2.99 -19.11
N ALA A 39 -5.55 -4.08 -19.76
CA ALA A 39 -4.57 -5.03 -19.23
C ALA A 39 -3.12 -4.66 -19.57
N PHE A 40 -2.18 -5.12 -18.76
CA PHE A 40 -0.77 -5.22 -19.14
C PHE A 40 -0.62 -6.22 -20.31
N GLY A 41 -0.17 -5.74 -21.47
CA GLY A 41 0.04 -6.56 -22.67
C GLY A 41 1.34 -7.38 -22.68
N GLY A 42 2.05 -7.46 -21.55
CA GLY A 42 3.35 -8.14 -21.45
C GLY A 42 4.13 -7.72 -20.21
N THR A 43 5.40 -8.11 -20.14
CA THR A 43 6.29 -7.74 -19.05
C THR A 43 6.63 -6.26 -19.08
N THR A 44 6.45 -5.59 -17.96
CA THR A 44 6.83 -4.18 -17.76
C THR A 44 7.82 -4.09 -16.61
N THR A 45 8.88 -3.31 -16.77
CA THR A 45 9.90 -3.10 -15.75
C THR A 45 10.17 -1.61 -15.61
N CYS A 46 10.07 -1.10 -14.40
CA CYS A 46 10.36 0.29 -14.05
C CYS A 46 11.60 0.34 -13.17
N ASP A 47 12.59 1.13 -13.56
CA ASP A 47 13.79 1.39 -12.76
C ASP A 47 13.72 2.83 -12.24
N PHE A 48 13.21 3.00 -11.02
CA PHE A 48 13.01 4.32 -10.44
C PHE A 48 14.31 5.05 -10.08
N THR A 49 15.46 4.37 -10.07
CA THR A 49 16.77 5.03 -9.90
C THR A 49 17.14 5.91 -11.09
N LYS A 50 16.46 5.70 -12.23
CA LYS A 50 16.58 6.49 -13.46
C LYS A 50 15.48 7.55 -13.62
N GLY A 51 14.59 7.69 -12.63
CA GLY A 51 13.51 8.68 -12.64
C GLY A 51 12.12 8.06 -12.81
N ALA A 52 11.17 8.88 -13.29
CA ALA A 52 9.77 8.50 -13.43
C ALA A 52 9.57 7.39 -14.47
N CYS A 53 8.60 6.51 -14.20
CA CYS A 53 8.19 5.45 -15.11
C CYS A 53 6.83 5.79 -15.71
N SER A 54 6.70 5.72 -17.04
CA SER A 54 5.44 6.02 -17.75
C SER A 54 4.30 5.05 -17.48
N THR A 55 4.56 3.97 -16.75
CA THR A 55 3.56 3.00 -16.32
C THR A 55 2.77 3.45 -15.10
N PHE A 56 3.34 4.40 -14.34
CA PHE A 56 2.77 4.86 -13.09
C PHE A 56 2.32 6.31 -13.18
N ASP A 57 1.11 6.54 -12.69
CA ASP A 57 0.48 7.83 -12.53
C ASP A 57 0.54 8.26 -11.07
N LEU A 58 0.67 9.57 -10.86
CA LEU A 58 0.67 10.18 -9.54
C LEU A 58 -0.79 10.40 -9.09
N ALA A 59 -1.13 9.96 -7.89
CA ALA A 59 -2.42 10.31 -7.30
C ALA A 59 -2.47 11.81 -6.94
N ASP A 60 -3.68 12.34 -6.82
CA ASP A 60 -3.90 13.74 -6.43
C ASP A 60 -3.16 14.08 -5.13
N GLY A 61 -2.47 15.22 -5.13
CA GLY A 61 -1.67 15.67 -3.99
C GLY A 61 -0.29 15.01 -3.87
N THR A 62 0.05 14.06 -4.75
CA THR A 62 1.38 13.42 -4.75
C THR A 62 2.39 14.24 -5.55
N ASN A 63 3.53 14.51 -4.93
CA ASN A 63 4.71 15.03 -5.62
C ASN A 63 5.91 14.15 -5.28
N LEU A 64 6.39 13.40 -6.28
CA LEU A 64 7.44 12.41 -6.10
C LEU A 64 8.79 12.99 -6.50
N LYS A 65 9.80 12.75 -5.66
CA LYS A 65 11.20 13.00 -6.00
C LYS A 65 11.87 11.69 -6.37
N TYR A 66 12.95 11.79 -7.14
CA TYR A 66 13.76 10.64 -7.53
C TYR A 66 15.21 10.92 -7.18
N ASP A 67 15.89 9.91 -6.64
CA ASP A 67 17.31 9.95 -6.35
C ASP A 67 17.98 8.62 -6.75
N SER A 68 19.24 8.45 -6.35
CA SER A 68 20.02 7.24 -6.65
C SER A 68 19.45 5.94 -6.06
N GLN A 69 18.55 6.02 -5.07
CA GLN A 69 17.87 4.89 -4.44
C GLN A 69 16.48 4.64 -5.02
N GLY A 70 15.94 5.58 -5.80
CA GLY A 70 14.71 5.40 -6.55
C GLY A 70 13.68 6.49 -6.30
N ALA A 71 12.41 6.11 -6.32
CA ALA A 71 11.29 6.98 -6.03
C ALA A 71 11.19 7.24 -4.52
N VAL A 72 11.16 8.51 -4.12
CA VAL A 72 11.16 8.93 -2.71
C VAL A 72 9.77 9.41 -2.30
N PHE A 73 9.10 8.60 -1.50
CA PHE A 73 7.80 8.87 -0.91
C PHE A 73 7.99 9.61 0.42
N THR A 74 7.94 10.95 0.37
CA THR A 74 8.25 11.80 1.54
C THR A 74 6.99 12.18 2.30
N ILE A 75 7.06 12.12 3.63
CA ILE A 75 5.99 12.58 4.51
C ILE A 75 6.57 13.53 5.54
N THR A 76 6.05 14.76 5.53
CA THR A 76 6.49 15.86 6.40
C THR A 76 5.39 16.42 7.27
N LYS A 77 4.12 16.23 6.87
CA LYS A 77 2.93 16.67 7.60
C LYS A 77 1.83 15.62 7.49
N ASP A 78 0.83 15.73 8.36
CA ASP A 78 -0.25 14.73 8.50
C ASP A 78 -1.13 14.57 7.25
N SER A 79 -1.11 15.54 6.33
CA SER A 79 -1.86 15.48 5.07
C SER A 79 -1.08 14.84 3.91
N ASP A 80 0.19 14.46 4.13
CA ASP A 80 1.00 13.84 3.09
C ASP A 80 0.68 12.34 2.99
N ALA A 81 0.07 11.95 1.86
CA ALA A 81 -0.16 10.57 1.45
C ALA A 81 0.33 10.37 0.01
N PRO A 82 1.66 10.36 -0.22
CA PRO A 82 2.22 10.23 -1.55
C PRO A 82 1.93 8.83 -2.12
N THR A 83 1.26 8.80 -3.26
CA THR A 83 0.74 7.56 -3.85
C THR A 83 0.96 7.55 -5.36
N ILE A 84 1.51 6.45 -5.87
CA ILE A 84 1.56 6.15 -7.30
C ILE A 84 0.70 4.93 -7.60
N HIS A 85 0.15 4.88 -8.80
CA HIS A 85 -0.66 3.76 -9.25
C HIS A 85 -0.53 3.49 -10.74
N THR A 86 -0.93 2.31 -11.18
CA THR A 86 -0.97 1.95 -12.58
C THR A 86 -2.39 2.09 -13.13
N ASP A 87 -2.52 2.65 -14.33
CA ASP A 87 -3.79 2.65 -15.08
C ASP A 87 -4.13 1.29 -15.69
N LYS A 88 -3.15 0.38 -15.73
CA LYS A 88 -3.30 -0.96 -16.29
C LYS A 88 -3.40 -2.01 -15.20
N TYR A 89 -4.11 -3.07 -15.54
CA TYR A 89 -4.42 -4.20 -14.68
C TYR A 89 -3.64 -5.44 -15.11
N ILE A 90 -3.21 -6.23 -14.14
CA ILE A 90 -2.65 -7.57 -14.38
C ILE A 90 -3.74 -8.62 -14.06
N PHE A 91 -3.67 -9.81 -14.65
CA PHE A 91 -4.60 -10.89 -14.37
C PHE A 91 -3.79 -12.18 -14.24
N PHE A 92 -3.54 -12.59 -13.01
CA PHE A 92 -2.46 -13.51 -12.64
C PHE A 92 -1.06 -13.04 -13.09
N GLY A 93 -0.04 -13.73 -12.58
CA GLY A 93 1.36 -13.46 -12.92
C GLY A 93 2.18 -13.12 -11.69
N LYS A 94 3.19 -12.25 -11.87
CA LYS A 94 4.13 -11.89 -10.81
C LYS A 94 4.34 -10.39 -10.79
N VAL A 95 4.27 -9.82 -9.59
CA VAL A 95 4.68 -8.46 -9.30
C VAL A 95 5.83 -8.53 -8.31
N GLU A 96 6.95 -7.91 -8.66
CA GLU A 96 8.11 -7.75 -7.78
C GLU A 96 8.33 -6.27 -7.53
N VAL A 97 8.48 -5.92 -6.26
CA VAL A 97 8.75 -4.55 -5.82
C VAL A 97 9.98 -4.57 -4.94
N VAL A 98 10.95 -3.72 -5.27
CA VAL A 98 12.10 -3.45 -4.41
C VAL A 98 11.81 -2.15 -3.68
N VAL A 99 11.65 -2.23 -2.36
CA VAL A 99 11.24 -1.09 -1.53
C VAL A 99 12.08 -1.01 -0.27
N GLN A 100 12.48 0.21 0.08
CA GLN A 100 13.00 0.53 1.41
C GLN A 100 11.88 1.21 2.21
N ALA A 101 11.48 0.57 3.31
CA ALA A 101 10.42 1.08 4.16
C ALA A 101 10.83 2.41 4.82
N ALA A 102 9.91 3.37 4.86
CA ALA A 102 10.10 4.63 5.55
C ALA A 102 10.16 4.41 7.07
N PRO A 103 11.14 5.00 7.77
CA PRO A 103 11.23 4.89 9.22
C PRO A 103 10.24 5.84 9.92
N GLY A 104 9.83 5.48 11.14
CA GLY A 104 9.05 6.35 12.03
C GLY A 104 7.80 5.67 12.58
N VAL A 105 7.44 6.00 13.82
CA VAL A 105 6.27 5.42 14.47
C VAL A 105 5.00 5.92 13.78
N GLY A 106 4.10 5.00 13.47
CA GLY A 106 2.87 5.29 12.72
C GLY A 106 3.10 5.52 11.23
N ILE A 107 4.33 5.36 10.72
CA ILE A 107 4.63 5.42 9.29
C ILE A 107 4.41 4.05 8.65
N VAL A 108 3.58 3.99 7.61
CA VAL A 108 3.29 2.76 6.87
C VAL A 108 3.79 2.94 5.44
N THR A 109 4.66 2.03 5.01
CA THR A 109 4.99 1.86 3.59
C THR A 109 4.21 0.65 3.12
N SER A 110 3.41 0.79 2.07
CA SER A 110 2.67 -0.35 1.52
C SER A 110 2.82 -0.47 0.02
N ALA A 111 2.65 -1.69 -0.49
CA ALA A 111 2.44 -1.99 -1.89
C ALA A 111 1.21 -2.88 -1.97
N VAL A 112 0.16 -2.37 -2.60
CA VAL A 112 -1.17 -2.97 -2.63
C VAL A 112 -1.50 -3.39 -4.04
N LEU A 113 -2.07 -4.57 -4.21
CA LEU A 113 -2.72 -5.05 -5.41
C LEU A 113 -4.23 -5.03 -5.14
N LEU A 114 -4.95 -4.10 -5.78
CA LEU A 114 -6.37 -3.87 -5.52
C LEU A 114 -7.21 -4.02 -6.80
N SER A 115 -8.25 -4.83 -6.79
CA SER A 115 -9.20 -4.95 -7.91
C SER A 115 -10.35 -3.93 -7.83
N ASP A 116 -11.12 -3.83 -8.91
CA ASP A 116 -12.31 -2.97 -8.95
C ASP A 116 -13.49 -3.49 -8.11
N ASP A 117 -13.55 -4.79 -7.80
CA ASP A 117 -14.48 -5.33 -6.81
C ASP A 117 -13.99 -5.27 -5.36
N LEU A 118 -12.77 -4.75 -5.14
CA LEU A 118 -12.09 -4.56 -3.85
C LEU A 118 -11.47 -5.83 -3.25
N ASP A 119 -11.13 -6.82 -4.07
CA ASP A 119 -10.18 -7.86 -3.67
C ASP A 119 -8.79 -7.22 -3.51
N GLU A 120 -8.14 -7.48 -2.37
CA GLU A 120 -6.90 -6.81 -1.99
C GLU A 120 -5.83 -7.80 -1.52
N ALA A 121 -4.64 -7.73 -2.13
CA ALA A 121 -3.41 -8.31 -1.60
C ALA A 121 -2.45 -7.18 -1.27
N ARG A 122 -2.02 -7.10 -0.02
CA ARG A 122 -1.21 -5.99 0.49
C ARG A 122 0.06 -6.49 1.12
N LEU A 123 1.16 -5.81 0.80
CA LEU A 123 2.39 -5.81 1.59
C LEU A 123 2.42 -4.50 2.38
N ASP A 124 2.48 -4.56 3.70
CA ASP A 124 2.86 -3.44 4.53
C ASP A 124 4.18 -3.76 5.25
N ALA A 125 5.09 -2.79 5.38
CA ALA A 125 6.35 -3.04 6.09
C ALA A 125 6.15 -3.23 7.61
N ALA A 126 4.90 -3.28 8.09
CA ALA A 126 4.53 -3.60 9.46
C ALA A 126 4.14 -5.09 9.66
N ALA A 127 3.78 -5.84 8.61
CA ALA A 127 3.47 -7.26 8.68
C ALA A 127 3.96 -8.05 7.44
N GLY A 128 4.43 -9.28 7.67
CA GLY A 128 4.99 -10.15 6.64
C GLY A 128 3.97 -10.69 5.63
N PHE A 129 4.52 -11.29 4.56
CA PHE A 129 3.85 -11.73 3.32
C PHE A 129 2.88 -12.91 3.49
N GLU A 130 1.63 -12.76 3.01
CA GLU A 130 0.74 -13.89 2.69
C GLU A 130 0.01 -13.59 1.37
N ILE A 131 0.14 -14.48 0.39
CA ILE A 131 -0.57 -14.42 -0.90
C ILE A 131 -1.51 -15.61 -0.97
N ASP A 132 -2.80 -15.34 -1.14
CA ASP A 132 -3.70 -16.32 -1.76
C ASP A 132 -4.72 -15.61 -2.67
N ARG A 133 -4.59 -15.91 -3.98
CA ARG A 133 -5.48 -15.64 -5.14
C ARG A 133 -6.05 -14.23 -5.37
N ILE A 134 -5.71 -13.57 -6.49
CA ILE A 134 -6.49 -12.40 -6.96
C ILE A 134 -6.54 -12.24 -8.49
N ASP A 135 -7.74 -11.91 -8.95
CA ASP A 135 -8.14 -11.52 -10.30
C ASP A 135 -8.28 -9.98 -10.39
N ARG A 136 -7.46 -9.33 -11.24
CA ARG A 136 -7.46 -7.89 -11.63
C ARG A 136 -6.86 -6.91 -10.60
N PHE A 137 -6.04 -5.94 -11.05
CA PHE A 137 -5.18 -5.12 -10.16
C PHE A 137 -4.99 -3.63 -10.51
N ARG A 138 -4.92 -2.80 -9.48
CA ARG A 138 -4.30 -1.48 -9.40
C ARG A 138 -3.22 -1.55 -8.34
N ALA A 139 -1.97 -1.22 -8.70
CA ALA A 139 -0.90 -1.09 -7.72
C ALA A 139 -1.12 0.19 -6.90
N LEU A 140 -1.27 0.12 -5.58
CA LEU A 140 -1.44 1.28 -4.71
C LEU A 140 -0.33 1.26 -3.66
N ILE A 141 0.58 2.23 -3.71
CA ILE A 141 1.53 2.46 -2.61
C ILE A 141 0.93 3.55 -1.76
N ASP A 142 0.19 3.16 -0.70
CA ASP A 142 -0.49 4.11 0.19
C ASP A 142 0.10 4.05 1.61
N ARG A 143 -0.01 5.14 2.36
CA ARG A 143 0.24 5.15 3.80
C ARG A 143 -1.05 5.42 4.55
N LEU A 144 -1.42 4.47 5.39
CA LEU A 144 -2.39 4.69 6.46
C LEU A 144 -1.66 5.15 7.72
N VAL A 145 -2.08 6.27 8.30
CA VAL A 145 -1.78 6.57 9.71
C VAL A 145 -2.71 5.68 10.53
N SER A 146 -2.17 4.60 11.11
CA SER A 146 -2.91 3.88 12.16
C SER A 146 -2.85 4.74 13.41
N CYS A 147 -3.98 5.37 13.76
CA CYS A 147 -4.23 5.83 15.13
C CYS A 147 -4.30 4.63 16.09
#